data_AF-K3XC43-F1
#
_entry.id   AF-K3XC43-F1
#
_cell.length_a   1.000
_cell.length_b   1.000
_cell.length_c   1.000
_cell.angle_alpha   90.00
_cell.angle_beta   90.00
_cell.angle_gamma   90.00
#
_symmetry.space_group_name_H-M   'P 1'
#
loop_
_entity.id
_entity.type
_entity.pdbx_description
1 polymer ?
#
loop_
_entity_poly.entity_id
_entity_poly.type
_entity_poly.pdbx_seq_one_letter_code
_entity_poly.pdbx_strand_id
1 'polypeptide(L)'
;MKADIDLIDIEESSAIDQHLDAVMKAALKRKRHSVIVARSRMRQKASFAAMRTEETALCNQLNEILVGYDRRHRSFQADEREQHRALTDRPQQAYVEQVAIQQAIIRKNEKLHDRIADLTKFRRLIEIEQRREKDSMCTNMPHVSGKKNQTIELASSDGKARWVYFDGDEDPIYYEPLSEQSCTVSMQLVYQRMLDLYQDFSHGRIAVHETQCLGWRVQRPLYVSTEQEKRLLRFQFTKTIRCIDDTMEDIVHRTWVAFHNPTLYAKIYSTVVVARVVQRVNESMSVLIQNAPSPDGATNIRYFNMLAKMTGRNARNERVVALVKTIVNPAQAPKTVDSLKHHVIQQPQDIEWMKHGFSFLLFTEAHFDAVTGERVLQLHYGTHFECVSEVHARYLMIEVLGLASRWERMVLPSYHLTF
;
A
#
# COMPACT_ATOMS: atom_id res chain seq x y z
N MET A 1 -23.69 121.61 4.32
CA MET A 1 -24.26 120.43 5.01
C MET A 1 -25.19 119.68 4.05
N LYS A 2 -24.64 119.08 2.98
CA LYS A 2 -25.45 118.36 1.96
C LYS A 2 -24.62 117.42 1.04
N ALA A 3 -23.46 116.92 1.50
CA ALA A 3 -22.59 116.05 0.69
C ALA A 3 -22.17 114.73 1.37
N ASP A 4 -22.48 114.54 2.66
CA ASP A 4 -22.11 113.30 3.40
C ASP A 4 -23.25 112.27 3.50
N ILE A 5 -24.43 112.56 2.95
CA ILE A 5 -25.58 111.64 3.02
C ILE A 5 -25.63 110.70 1.80
N ASP A 6 -25.07 111.11 0.66
CA ASP A 6 -25.15 110.32 -0.59
C ASP A 6 -24.06 109.22 -0.70
N LEU A 7 -23.02 109.22 0.15
CA LEU A 7 -21.95 108.20 0.11
C LEU A 7 -22.29 106.95 0.94
N ILE A 8 -23.07 107.10 2.01
CA ILE A 8 -23.44 106.02 2.94
C ILE A 8 -24.51 105.12 2.30
N ASP A 9 -25.46 105.70 1.56
CA ASP A 9 -26.53 104.95 0.87
C ASP A 9 -26.00 104.07 -0.30
N ILE A 10 -24.85 104.42 -0.90
CA ILE A 10 -24.24 103.65 -2.00
C ILE A 10 -23.46 102.44 -1.47
N GLU A 11 -22.76 102.57 -0.33
CA GLU A 11 -22.05 101.45 0.29
C GLU A 11 -23.00 100.43 0.93
N GLU A 12 -24.11 100.85 1.54
CA GLU A 12 -25.13 99.94 2.06
C GLU A 12 -25.87 99.19 0.94
N SER A 13 -26.18 99.86 -0.18
CA SER A 13 -26.80 99.23 -1.36
C SER A 13 -25.89 98.16 -2.00
N SER A 14 -24.58 98.44 -2.10
CA SER A 14 -23.57 97.47 -2.58
C SER A 14 -23.44 96.25 -1.67
N ALA A 15 -23.50 96.44 -0.35
CA ALA A 15 -23.44 95.34 0.62
C ALA A 15 -24.71 94.46 0.58
N ILE A 16 -25.88 95.07 0.36
CA ILE A 16 -27.16 94.35 0.20
C ILE A 16 -27.14 93.51 -1.08
N ASP A 17 -26.68 94.07 -2.20
CA ASP A 17 -26.57 93.33 -3.46
C ASP A 17 -25.59 92.16 -3.35
N GLN A 18 -24.43 92.36 -2.72
CA GLN A 18 -23.46 91.27 -2.47
C GLN A 18 -24.03 90.16 -1.57
N HIS A 19 -24.83 90.53 -0.56
CA HIS A 19 -25.49 89.55 0.30
C HIS A 19 -26.57 88.77 -0.46
N LEU A 20 -27.39 89.45 -1.26
CA LEU A 20 -28.41 88.83 -2.09
C LEU A 20 -27.80 87.84 -3.10
N ASP A 21 -26.68 88.23 -3.71
CA ASP A 21 -25.95 87.43 -4.68
C ASP A 21 -25.29 86.20 -4.04
N ALA A 22 -24.78 86.33 -2.81
CA ALA A 22 -24.30 85.22 -2.00
C ALA A 22 -25.42 84.24 -1.60
N VAL A 23 -26.60 84.76 -1.23
CA VAL A 23 -27.79 83.95 -0.92
C VAL A 23 -28.29 83.20 -2.16
N MET A 24 -28.33 83.85 -3.32
CA MET A 24 -28.69 83.22 -4.59
C MET A 24 -27.70 82.11 -4.99
N LYS A 25 -26.39 82.36 -4.87
CA LYS A 25 -25.34 81.34 -5.11
C LYS A 25 -25.46 80.16 -4.14
N ALA A 26 -25.75 80.42 -2.86
CA ALA A 26 -25.97 79.37 -1.87
C ALA A 26 -27.23 78.55 -2.19
N ALA A 27 -28.32 79.18 -2.61
CA ALA A 27 -29.56 78.50 -3.01
C ALA A 27 -29.34 77.62 -4.25
N LEU A 28 -28.61 78.10 -5.26
CA LEU A 28 -28.24 77.33 -6.45
C LEU A 28 -27.34 76.14 -6.10
N LYS A 29 -26.38 76.31 -5.18
CA LYS A 29 -25.52 75.22 -4.69
C LYS A 29 -26.33 74.14 -3.97
N ARG A 30 -27.30 74.51 -3.13
CA ARG A 30 -28.22 73.57 -2.47
C ARG A 30 -29.08 72.82 -3.48
N LYS A 31 -29.62 73.50 -4.50
CA LYS A 31 -30.41 72.86 -5.57
C LYS A 31 -29.57 71.86 -6.37
N ARG A 32 -28.33 72.23 -6.75
CA ARG A 32 -27.40 71.32 -7.43
C ARG A 32 -27.03 70.11 -6.56
N HIS A 33 -26.74 70.34 -5.28
CA HIS A 33 -26.42 69.26 -4.35
C HIS A 33 -27.59 68.30 -4.16
N SER A 34 -28.82 68.80 -4.03
CA SER A 34 -30.04 67.98 -3.96
C SER A 34 -30.19 67.07 -5.18
N VAL A 35 -29.94 67.58 -6.39
CA VAL A 35 -29.99 66.78 -7.62
C VAL A 35 -28.88 65.72 -7.67
N ILE A 36 -27.67 66.07 -7.23
CA ILE A 36 -26.54 65.12 -7.15
C ILE A 36 -26.84 63.98 -6.16
N VAL A 37 -27.35 64.31 -4.97
CA VAL A 37 -27.72 63.31 -3.96
C VAL A 37 -28.85 62.42 -4.45
N ALA A 38 -29.87 62.98 -5.10
CA ALA A 38 -30.96 62.19 -5.69
C ALA A 38 -30.45 61.21 -6.76
N ARG A 39 -29.57 61.66 -7.67
CA ARG A 39 -28.94 60.80 -8.68
C ARG A 39 -28.06 59.71 -8.04
N SER A 40 -27.30 60.05 -7.00
CA SER A 40 -26.48 59.08 -6.26
C SER A 40 -27.34 57.99 -5.62
N ARG A 41 -28.42 58.38 -4.93
CA ARG A 41 -29.39 57.44 -4.34
C ARG A 41 -30.05 56.55 -5.38
N MET A 42 -30.41 57.09 -6.55
CA MET A 42 -30.96 56.29 -7.65
C MET A 42 -29.95 55.25 -8.17
N ARG A 43 -28.68 55.63 -8.35
CA ARG A 43 -27.62 54.70 -8.76
C ARG A 43 -27.38 53.60 -7.75
N GLN A 44 -27.31 53.94 -6.46
CA GLN A 44 -27.18 52.95 -5.39
C GLN A 44 -28.39 52.00 -5.37
N LYS A 45 -29.61 52.52 -5.48
CA LYS A 45 -30.82 51.70 -5.53
C LYS A 45 -30.82 50.74 -6.73
N ALA A 46 -30.39 51.21 -7.91
CA ALA A 46 -30.28 50.37 -9.09
C ALA A 46 -29.20 49.28 -8.93
N SER A 47 -28.06 49.61 -8.33
CA SER A 47 -26.99 48.64 -8.03
C SER A 47 -27.43 47.57 -7.03
N PHE A 48 -28.13 47.94 -5.96
CA PHE A 48 -28.70 46.97 -5.02
C PHE A 48 -29.77 46.08 -5.65
N ALA A 49 -30.58 46.62 -6.57
CA ALA A 49 -31.55 45.81 -7.31
C ALA A 49 -30.85 44.78 -8.20
N ALA A 50 -29.79 45.18 -8.91
CA ALA A 50 -29.00 44.28 -9.75
C ALA A 50 -28.31 43.17 -8.93
N MET A 51 -27.70 43.50 -7.79
CA MET A 51 -27.10 42.51 -6.90
C MET A 51 -28.13 41.50 -6.37
N ARG A 52 -29.34 41.96 -6.00
CA ARG A 52 -30.42 41.05 -5.57
C ARG A 52 -30.85 40.10 -6.68
N THR A 53 -30.94 40.57 -7.94
CA THR A 53 -31.29 39.69 -9.05
C THR A 53 -30.21 38.63 -9.30
N GLU A 54 -28.94 38.99 -9.19
CA GLU A 54 -27.82 38.06 -9.32
C GLU A 54 -27.79 37.04 -8.18
N GLU A 55 -28.00 37.47 -6.93
CA GLU A 55 -28.12 36.60 -5.76
C GLU A 55 -29.25 35.58 -5.94
N THR A 56 -30.43 36.00 -6.41
CA THR A 56 -31.53 35.07 -6.67
C THR A 56 -31.21 34.06 -7.78
N ALA A 57 -30.49 34.48 -8.82
CA ALA A 57 -30.09 33.58 -9.90
C ALA A 57 -29.07 32.53 -9.42
N LEU A 58 -28.09 32.93 -8.62
CA LEU A 58 -27.09 32.03 -8.04
C LEU A 58 -27.72 31.06 -7.03
N CYS A 59 -28.65 31.52 -6.19
CA CYS A 59 -29.40 30.64 -5.29
C CYS A 59 -30.21 29.59 -6.05
N ASN A 60 -30.81 29.95 -7.19
CA ASN A 60 -31.53 29.01 -8.03
C ASN A 60 -30.58 27.97 -8.67
N GLN A 61 -29.43 28.40 -9.18
CA GLN A 61 -28.41 27.48 -9.73
C GLN A 61 -27.88 26.52 -8.67
N LEU A 62 -27.61 26.99 -7.45
CA LEU A 62 -27.17 26.14 -6.34
C LEU A 62 -28.22 25.09 -6.01
N ASN A 63 -29.50 25.49 -5.92
CA ASN A 63 -30.59 24.56 -5.64
C ASN A 63 -30.74 23.50 -6.73
N GLU A 64 -30.59 23.87 -8.01
CA GLU A 64 -30.62 22.90 -9.11
C GLU A 64 -29.49 21.87 -9.00
N ILE A 65 -28.28 22.31 -8.66
CA ILE A 65 -27.11 21.43 -8.46
C ILE A 65 -27.34 20.50 -7.26
N LEU A 66 -27.84 21.02 -6.15
CA LEU A 66 -28.12 20.24 -4.94
C LEU A 66 -29.21 19.19 -5.18
N VAL A 67 -30.31 19.55 -5.84
CA VAL A 67 -31.38 18.60 -6.21
C VAL A 67 -30.86 17.53 -7.18
N GLY A 68 -29.99 17.92 -8.13
CA GLY A 68 -29.32 16.98 -9.03
C GLY A 68 -28.33 16.04 -8.33
N TYR A 69 -27.68 16.51 -7.26
CA TYR A 69 -26.81 15.70 -6.42
C TYR A 69 -27.62 14.70 -5.58
N ASP A 70 -28.69 15.16 -4.91
CA ASP A 70 -29.56 14.32 -4.09
C ASP A 70 -30.24 13.21 -4.91
N ARG A 71 -30.68 13.52 -6.14
CA ARG A 71 -31.24 12.49 -7.04
C ARG A 71 -30.23 11.41 -7.40
N ARG A 72 -28.98 11.80 -7.73
CA ARG A 72 -27.90 10.85 -8.04
C ARG A 72 -27.45 10.05 -6.83
N HIS A 73 -27.43 10.68 -5.66
CA HIS A 73 -27.04 10.03 -4.41
C HIS A 73 -28.10 9.02 -3.95
N ARG A 74 -29.40 9.33 -4.13
CA ARG A 74 -30.49 8.38 -3.83
C ARG A 74 -30.52 7.19 -4.80
N SER A 75 -30.23 7.39 -6.09
CA SER A 75 -30.14 6.26 -7.03
C SER A 75 -28.94 5.37 -6.70
N PHE A 76 -27.79 5.96 -6.37
CA PHE A 76 -26.60 5.20 -5.95
C PHE A 76 -26.86 4.39 -4.67
N GLN A 77 -27.52 4.97 -3.66
CA GLN A 77 -27.85 4.25 -2.43
C GLN A 77 -28.90 3.15 -2.63
N ALA A 78 -29.81 3.29 -3.60
CA ALA A 78 -30.76 2.24 -3.93
C ALA A 78 -30.05 1.03 -4.58
N ASP A 79 -29.17 1.29 -5.55
CA ASP A 79 -28.34 0.27 -6.21
C ASP A 79 -27.38 -0.41 -5.22
N GLU A 80 -26.79 0.37 -4.30
CA GLU A 80 -25.88 -0.15 -3.28
C GLU A 80 -26.61 -1.04 -2.26
N ARG A 81 -27.84 -0.69 -1.86
CA ARG A 81 -28.66 -1.53 -0.96
C ARG A 81 -29.15 -2.81 -1.63
N GLU A 82 -29.44 -2.78 -2.93
CA GLU A 82 -29.85 -3.95 -3.69
C GLU A 82 -28.67 -4.91 -3.93
N GLN A 83 -27.47 -4.37 -4.22
CA GLN A 83 -26.23 -5.14 -4.26
C GLN A 83 -25.85 -5.70 -2.88
N HIS A 84 -26.00 -4.93 -1.80
CA HIS A 84 -25.70 -5.39 -0.45
C HIS A 84 -26.62 -6.52 0.00
N ARG A 85 -27.91 -6.50 -0.38
CA ARG A 85 -28.86 -7.61 -0.14
C ARG A 85 -28.50 -8.86 -0.94
N ALA A 86 -28.13 -8.72 -2.21
CA ALA A 86 -27.68 -9.84 -3.04
C ALA A 86 -26.36 -10.45 -2.52
N LEU A 87 -25.50 -9.63 -1.91
CA LEU A 87 -24.24 -10.04 -1.29
C LEU A 87 -24.38 -10.62 0.12
N THR A 88 -25.47 -10.38 0.87
CA THR A 88 -25.63 -10.92 2.24
C THR A 88 -26.35 -12.28 2.31
N ASP A 89 -27.28 -12.59 1.40
CA ASP A 89 -28.05 -13.84 1.46
C ASP A 89 -27.33 -15.06 0.87
N ARG A 90 -26.42 -14.88 -0.10
CA ARG A 90 -25.63 -15.99 -0.68
C ARG A 90 -24.43 -16.48 0.14
N PRO A 91 -23.61 -15.64 0.82
CA PRO A 91 -22.42 -16.12 1.52
C PRO A 91 -22.71 -16.73 2.89
N GLN A 92 -23.89 -16.53 3.50
CA GLN A 92 -24.19 -17.16 4.78
C GLN A 92 -24.37 -18.68 4.66
N GLN A 93 -25.00 -19.16 3.59
CA GLN A 93 -25.12 -20.60 3.33
C GLN A 93 -23.77 -21.25 3.01
N ALA A 94 -22.97 -20.62 2.14
CA ALA A 94 -21.62 -21.09 1.83
C ALA A 94 -20.70 -21.10 3.05
N TYR A 95 -20.82 -20.10 3.93
CA TYR A 95 -20.07 -20.04 5.19
C TYR A 95 -20.51 -21.13 6.17
N VAL A 96 -21.82 -21.39 6.31
CA VAL A 96 -22.34 -22.47 7.15
C VAL A 96 -21.86 -23.84 6.65
N GLU A 97 -21.87 -24.07 5.33
CA GLU A 97 -21.32 -25.28 4.73
C GLU A 97 -19.81 -25.39 4.95
N GLN A 98 -19.06 -24.30 4.80
CA GLN A 98 -17.62 -24.28 5.01
C GLN A 98 -17.25 -24.56 6.48
N VAL A 99 -18.02 -24.03 7.44
CA VAL A 99 -17.86 -24.34 8.87
C VAL A 99 -18.19 -25.81 9.14
N ALA A 100 -19.23 -26.37 8.51
CA ALA A 100 -19.54 -27.80 8.64
C ALA A 100 -18.42 -28.69 8.08
N ILE A 101 -17.82 -28.31 6.94
CA ILE A 101 -16.67 -29.00 6.35
C ILE A 101 -15.44 -28.90 7.27
N GLN A 102 -15.14 -27.71 7.82
CA GLN A 102 -14.04 -27.53 8.77
C GLN A 102 -14.22 -28.40 10.02
N GLN A 103 -15.42 -28.45 10.59
CA GLN A 103 -15.72 -29.33 11.73
C GLN A 103 -15.57 -30.82 11.38
N ALA A 104 -15.96 -31.22 10.17
CA ALA A 104 -15.75 -32.59 9.70
C ALA A 104 -14.27 -32.94 9.53
N ILE A 105 -13.44 -31.99 9.06
CA ILE A 105 -11.99 -32.15 8.94
C ILE A 105 -11.35 -32.27 10.32
N ILE A 106 -11.74 -31.43 11.28
CA ILE A 106 -11.22 -31.50 12.66
C ILE A 106 -11.49 -32.89 13.27
N ARG A 107 -12.71 -33.41 13.16
CA ARG A 107 -13.05 -34.76 13.64
C ARG A 107 -12.27 -35.86 12.94
N LYS A 108 -11.98 -35.72 11.64
CA LYS A 108 -11.14 -36.67 10.90
C LYS A 108 -9.69 -36.60 11.37
N ASN A 109 -9.17 -35.39 11.61
CA ASN A 109 -7.81 -35.19 12.12
C ASN A 109 -7.63 -35.75 13.53
N GLU A 110 -8.62 -35.61 14.41
CA GLU A 110 -8.63 -36.26 15.73
C GLU A 110 -8.52 -37.79 15.60
N LYS A 111 -9.35 -38.42 14.74
CA LYS A 111 -9.27 -39.86 14.47
C LYS A 111 -7.92 -40.28 13.89
N LEU A 112 -7.33 -39.46 13.02
CA LEU A 112 -6.00 -39.71 12.48
C LEU A 112 -4.92 -39.59 13.55
N HIS A 113 -5.03 -38.62 14.46
CA HIS A 113 -4.11 -38.49 15.60
C HIS A 113 -4.21 -39.69 16.54
N ASP A 114 -5.42 -40.18 16.83
CA ASP A 114 -5.61 -41.41 17.60
C ASP A 114 -4.97 -42.61 16.90
N ARG A 115 -5.16 -42.73 15.58
CA ARG A 115 -4.56 -43.81 14.79
C ARG A 115 -3.03 -43.73 14.75
N ILE A 116 -2.47 -42.54 14.63
CA ILE A 116 -1.02 -42.30 14.70
C ILE A 116 -0.51 -42.65 16.10
N ALA A 117 -1.22 -42.27 17.15
CA ALA A 117 -0.85 -42.62 18.53
C ALA A 117 -0.83 -44.15 18.72
N ASP A 118 -1.82 -44.87 18.20
CA ASP A 118 -1.85 -46.33 18.25
C ASP A 118 -0.74 -46.97 17.42
N LEU A 119 -0.50 -46.50 16.19
CA LEU A 119 0.64 -46.96 15.38
C LEU A 119 1.98 -46.68 16.07
N THR A 120 2.10 -45.57 16.79
CA THR A 120 3.29 -45.24 17.57
C THR A 120 3.46 -46.18 18.77
N LYS A 121 2.37 -46.63 19.40
CA LYS A 121 2.42 -47.67 20.44
C LYS A 121 2.85 -49.01 19.84
N PHE A 122 2.27 -49.42 18.70
CA PHE A 122 2.66 -50.66 18.02
C PHE A 122 4.13 -50.63 17.59
N ARG A 123 4.62 -49.49 17.06
CA ARG A 123 6.02 -49.33 16.69
C ARG A 123 6.95 -49.48 17.90
N ARG A 124 6.57 -48.91 19.06
CA ARG A 124 7.31 -49.11 20.32
C ARG A 124 7.29 -50.57 20.78
N LEU A 125 6.17 -51.27 20.64
CA LEU A 125 6.10 -52.70 20.98
C LEU A 125 6.99 -53.54 20.07
N ILE A 126 6.97 -53.28 18.76
CA ILE A 126 7.86 -53.93 17.79
C ILE A 126 9.32 -53.63 18.11
N GLU A 127 9.67 -52.40 18.49
CA GLU A 127 11.03 -52.05 18.91
C GLU A 127 11.47 -52.80 20.19
N ILE A 128 10.55 -53.00 21.14
CA ILE A 128 10.81 -53.80 22.35
C ILE A 128 11.00 -55.28 22.00
N GLU A 129 10.18 -55.81 21.10
CA GLU A 129 10.24 -57.22 20.66
C GLU A 129 11.49 -57.50 19.82
N GLN A 130 11.85 -56.60 18.91
CA GLN A 130 13.13 -56.64 18.17
C GLN A 130 14.34 -56.52 19.09
N ARG A 131 14.24 -55.79 20.20
CA ARG A 131 15.29 -55.77 21.23
C ARG A 131 15.36 -57.09 21.97
N ARG A 132 14.22 -57.71 22.32
CA ARG A 132 14.20 -59.06 22.94
C ARG A 132 14.76 -60.14 22.01
N GLU A 133 14.45 -60.08 20.72
CA GLU A 133 15.03 -60.97 19.71
C GLU A 133 16.54 -60.74 19.53
N LYS A 134 17.00 -59.49 19.52
CA LYS A 134 18.44 -59.15 19.47
C LYS A 134 19.18 -59.55 20.74
N ASP A 135 18.58 -59.36 21.91
CA ASP A 135 19.15 -59.78 23.19
C ASP A 135 19.19 -61.32 23.30
N SER A 136 18.29 -62.03 22.60
CA SER A 136 18.34 -63.50 22.45
C SER A 136 19.32 -63.98 21.37
N MET A 137 19.87 -63.10 20.52
CA MET A 137 20.77 -63.46 19.41
C MET A 137 22.17 -62.82 19.45
N CYS A 138 22.50 -62.01 20.45
CA CYS A 138 23.83 -61.41 20.58
C CYS A 138 24.79 -62.24 21.46
N THR A 139 25.25 -63.38 20.93
CA THR A 139 26.68 -63.71 20.96
C THR A 139 27.29 -63.20 19.65
N ASN A 140 28.26 -62.29 19.77
CA ASN A 140 29.21 -61.82 18.74
C ASN A 140 28.85 -60.57 17.89
N MET A 141 29.36 -59.42 18.38
CA MET A 141 30.17 -58.43 17.63
C MET A 141 29.51 -57.46 16.61
N PRO A 142 30.13 -56.29 16.31
CA PRO A 142 29.53 -54.99 16.61
C PRO A 142 29.31 -54.05 15.41
N HIS A 143 28.58 -52.96 15.71
CA HIS A 143 28.48 -51.67 15.01
C HIS A 143 27.90 -51.64 13.59
N VAL A 144 26.79 -50.90 13.40
CA VAL A 144 26.75 -49.46 13.04
C VAL A 144 25.27 -49.03 13.07
N SER A 145 24.91 -48.04 13.90
CA SER A 145 23.63 -47.34 13.76
C SER A 145 23.80 -45.89 14.18
N GLY A 146 23.94 -45.02 13.17
CA GLY A 146 23.72 -43.58 13.30
C GLY A 146 22.48 -43.21 12.51
N LYS A 147 21.30 -43.26 13.14
CA LYS A 147 20.14 -42.49 12.67
C LYS A 147 20.18 -41.14 13.37
N LYS A 148 20.78 -40.14 12.71
CA LYS A 148 20.65 -38.75 13.11
C LYS A 148 19.27 -38.25 12.70
N ASN A 149 18.53 -37.77 13.69
CA ASN A 149 17.40 -36.87 13.50
C ASN A 149 17.88 -35.71 12.62
N GLN A 150 17.14 -35.41 11.55
CA GLN A 150 17.38 -34.25 10.70
C GLN A 150 17.08 -32.99 11.51
N THR A 151 18.10 -32.51 12.21
CA THR A 151 18.20 -31.11 12.59
C THR A 151 18.30 -30.31 11.29
N ILE A 152 17.38 -29.36 11.13
CA ILE A 152 17.34 -28.38 10.05
C ILE A 152 18.69 -27.66 10.03
N GLU A 153 19.57 -28.05 9.10
CA GLU A 153 20.83 -27.35 8.90
C GLU A 153 20.53 -25.94 8.39
N LEU A 154 21.01 -24.96 9.14
CA LEU A 154 21.11 -23.57 8.71
C LEU A 154 21.70 -23.54 7.31
N ALA A 155 21.00 -22.86 6.40
CA ALA A 155 21.43 -22.62 5.03
C ALA A 155 22.81 -21.94 4.99
N SER A 156 23.88 -22.75 4.99
CA SER A 156 25.25 -22.31 4.79
C SER A 156 25.42 -21.77 3.36
N SER A 157 26.25 -20.73 3.25
CA SER A 157 26.70 -20.03 2.06
C SER A 157 27.80 -20.81 1.32
N ASP A 158 27.68 -22.14 1.22
CA ASP A 158 28.78 -22.99 0.73
C ASP A 158 29.03 -22.88 -0.79
N GLY A 159 28.33 -21.98 -1.49
CA GLY A 159 28.43 -21.76 -2.94
C GLY A 159 28.03 -22.95 -3.82
N LYS A 160 27.68 -24.09 -3.20
CA LYS A 160 27.33 -25.34 -3.88
C LYS A 160 25.83 -25.41 -4.14
N ALA A 161 25.50 -25.95 -5.30
CA ALA A 161 24.12 -26.28 -5.65
C ALA A 161 23.53 -27.33 -4.69
N ARG A 162 22.24 -27.23 -4.42
CA ARG A 162 21.54 -28.08 -3.44
C ARG A 162 20.06 -28.28 -3.77
N TRP A 163 19.51 -29.37 -3.25
CA TRP A 163 18.06 -29.62 -3.28
C TRP A 163 17.36 -28.83 -2.17
N VAL A 164 16.29 -28.14 -2.53
CA VAL A 164 15.46 -27.31 -1.64
C VAL A 164 14.05 -27.86 -1.64
N TYR A 165 13.53 -28.17 -0.46
CA TYR A 165 12.14 -28.56 -0.28
C TYR A 165 11.29 -27.32 -0.06
N PHE A 166 10.16 -27.20 -0.75
CA PHE A 166 9.16 -26.17 -0.47
C PHE A 166 7.97 -26.81 0.23
N ASP A 167 7.43 -26.17 1.27
CA ASP A 167 6.36 -26.78 2.05
C ASP A 167 5.12 -26.96 1.16
N GLY A 168 4.60 -28.19 1.13
CA GLY A 168 3.49 -28.57 0.25
C GLY A 168 3.90 -29.26 -1.05
N ASP A 169 5.20 -29.36 -1.35
CA ASP A 169 5.69 -30.16 -2.49
C ASP A 169 6.00 -31.60 -2.09
N GLU A 170 5.76 -32.51 -3.04
CA GLU A 170 6.26 -33.88 -2.98
C GLU A 170 7.74 -33.96 -3.41
N ASP A 171 8.13 -33.16 -4.42
CA ASP A 171 9.46 -33.18 -5.02
C ASP A 171 10.31 -31.95 -4.66
N PRO A 172 11.62 -32.11 -4.40
CA PRO A 172 12.51 -30.98 -4.15
C PRO A 172 12.89 -30.24 -5.44
N ILE A 173 13.23 -28.96 -5.28
CA ILE A 173 13.72 -28.07 -6.34
C ILE A 173 15.24 -28.03 -6.28
N TYR A 174 15.91 -28.27 -7.40
CA TYR A 174 17.36 -28.07 -7.50
C TYR A 174 17.69 -26.58 -7.62
N TYR A 175 18.49 -26.05 -6.70
CA TYR A 175 18.85 -24.65 -6.62
C TYR A 175 20.37 -24.44 -6.70
N GLU A 176 20.79 -23.58 -7.62
CA GLU A 176 22.17 -23.11 -7.77
C GLU A 176 22.31 -21.70 -7.18
N PRO A 177 23.16 -21.50 -6.16
CA PRO A 177 23.37 -20.19 -5.55
C PRO A 177 23.83 -19.12 -6.54
N LEU A 178 23.30 -17.91 -6.39
CA LEU A 178 23.71 -16.76 -7.18
C LEU A 178 25.01 -16.16 -6.61
N SER A 179 25.87 -15.63 -7.46
CA SER A 179 27.06 -14.91 -7.00
C SER A 179 26.67 -13.59 -6.31
N GLU A 180 27.44 -13.18 -5.30
CA GLU A 180 27.21 -11.90 -4.60
C GLU A 180 27.33 -10.71 -5.56
N GLN A 181 28.28 -10.75 -6.50
CA GLN A 181 28.46 -9.71 -7.50
C GLN A 181 27.24 -9.59 -8.42
N SER A 182 26.71 -10.71 -8.93
CA SER A 182 25.51 -10.74 -9.77
C SER A 182 24.29 -10.23 -9.01
N CYS A 183 24.13 -10.60 -7.75
CA CYS A 183 23.06 -10.11 -6.89
C CYS A 183 23.18 -8.59 -6.69
N THR A 184 24.38 -8.10 -6.38
CA THR A 184 24.64 -6.67 -6.14
C THR A 184 24.28 -5.83 -7.36
N VAL A 185 24.77 -6.21 -8.55
CA VAL A 185 24.47 -5.51 -9.82
C VAL A 185 22.96 -5.51 -10.10
N SER A 186 22.30 -6.65 -9.90
CA SER A 186 20.86 -6.79 -10.11
C SER A 186 20.06 -5.90 -9.16
N MET A 187 20.43 -5.88 -7.88
CA MET A 187 19.75 -5.06 -6.87
C MET A 187 19.97 -3.57 -7.09
N GLN A 188 21.15 -3.15 -7.54
CA GLN A 188 21.39 -1.74 -7.93
C GLN A 188 20.49 -1.31 -9.09
N LEU A 189 20.33 -2.15 -10.11
CA LEU A 189 19.44 -1.88 -11.24
C LEU A 189 17.98 -1.76 -10.79
N VAL A 190 17.52 -2.66 -9.92
CA VAL A 190 16.15 -2.61 -9.40
C VAL A 190 15.94 -1.41 -8.48
N TYR A 191 16.94 -1.02 -7.70
CA TYR A 191 16.88 0.18 -6.86
C TYR A 191 16.65 1.43 -7.72
N GLN A 192 17.32 1.57 -8.86
CA GLN A 192 17.07 2.67 -9.79
C GLN A 192 15.64 2.64 -10.33
N ARG A 193 15.15 1.48 -10.78
CA ARG A 193 13.75 1.34 -11.27
C ARG A 193 12.72 1.67 -10.18
N MET A 194 13.03 1.36 -8.93
CA MET A 194 12.21 1.71 -7.78
C MET A 194 12.16 3.22 -7.57
N LEU A 195 13.31 3.90 -7.68
CA LEU A 195 13.35 5.37 -7.64
C LEU A 195 12.57 6.00 -8.80
N ASP A 196 12.68 5.44 -10.01
CA ASP A 196 11.91 5.90 -11.17
C ASP A 196 10.41 5.78 -10.92
N LEU A 197 9.95 4.61 -10.44
CA LEU A 197 8.55 4.39 -10.10
C LEU A 197 8.06 5.37 -9.02
N TYR A 198 8.86 5.55 -7.96
CA TYR A 198 8.58 6.52 -6.92
C TYR A 198 8.42 7.94 -7.48
N GLN A 199 9.29 8.34 -8.41
CA GLN A 199 9.22 9.65 -9.05
C GLN A 199 7.99 9.78 -9.95
N ASP A 200 7.60 8.73 -10.65
CA ASP A 200 6.44 8.75 -11.55
C ASP A 200 5.15 9.10 -10.81
N PHE A 201 4.94 8.48 -9.65
CA PHE A 201 3.81 8.78 -8.77
C PHE A 201 3.96 10.14 -8.07
N SER A 202 5.14 10.41 -7.48
CA SER A 202 5.34 11.59 -6.63
C SER A 202 5.35 12.91 -7.40
N HIS A 203 5.77 12.90 -8.67
CA HIS A 203 5.79 14.08 -9.54
C HIS A 203 4.63 14.13 -10.53
N GLY A 204 3.66 13.21 -10.43
CA GLY A 204 2.50 13.19 -11.33
C GLY A 204 2.84 12.97 -12.79
N ARG A 205 3.93 12.22 -13.10
CA ARG A 205 4.29 11.87 -14.49
C ARG A 205 3.32 10.86 -15.10
N ILE A 206 2.55 10.17 -14.26
CA ILE A 206 1.47 9.26 -14.65
C ILE A 206 0.14 9.76 -14.10
N ALA A 207 -0.93 9.58 -14.88
CA ALA A 207 -2.28 9.86 -14.42
C ALA A 207 -2.72 8.78 -13.42
N VAL A 208 -3.05 9.19 -12.20
CA VAL A 208 -3.34 8.29 -11.08
C VAL A 208 -4.73 8.50 -10.50
N HIS A 209 -5.34 7.40 -10.07
CA HIS A 209 -6.46 7.41 -9.16
C HIS A 209 -5.89 7.41 -7.76
N GLU A 210 -6.29 8.39 -6.95
CA GLU A 210 -5.89 8.51 -5.56
C GLU A 210 -7.07 8.28 -4.63
N THR A 211 -6.84 7.56 -3.55
CA THR A 211 -7.80 7.37 -2.46
C THR A 211 -7.07 7.28 -1.12
N GLN A 212 -7.82 7.29 -0.02
CA GLN A 212 -7.30 7.07 1.32
C GLN A 212 -7.98 5.87 1.96
N CYS A 213 -7.20 4.99 2.57
CA CYS A 213 -7.70 3.79 3.23
C CYS A 213 -6.79 3.44 4.42
N LEU A 214 -7.35 3.29 5.62
CA LEU A 214 -6.61 2.88 6.82
C LEU A 214 -5.37 3.75 7.12
N GLY A 215 -5.49 5.07 6.90
CA GLY A 215 -4.40 6.04 7.05
C GLY A 215 -3.34 6.01 5.94
N TRP A 216 -3.46 5.11 4.96
CA TRP A 216 -2.62 5.09 3.77
C TRP A 216 -3.22 5.95 2.67
N ARG A 217 -2.40 6.79 2.05
CA ARG A 217 -2.68 7.36 0.73
C ARG A 217 -2.34 6.33 -0.32
N VAL A 218 -3.31 5.97 -1.15
CA VAL A 218 -3.21 4.90 -2.15
C VAL A 218 -3.32 5.50 -3.53
N GLN A 219 -2.29 5.30 -4.35
CA GLN A 219 -2.23 5.76 -5.73
C GLN A 219 -2.08 4.57 -6.67
N ARG A 220 -2.87 4.55 -7.75
CA ARG A 220 -2.75 3.55 -8.84
C ARG A 220 -2.95 4.23 -10.20
N PRO A 221 -2.38 3.72 -11.30
CA PRO A 221 -2.61 4.28 -12.62
C PRO A 221 -4.10 4.26 -13.03
N LEU A 222 -4.56 5.31 -13.69
CA LEU A 222 -5.94 5.43 -14.19
C LEU A 222 -6.18 4.59 -15.45
N TYR A 223 -5.21 4.60 -16.36
CA TYR A 223 -5.35 3.99 -17.68
C TYR A 223 -4.53 2.71 -17.75
N VAL A 224 -5.20 1.65 -18.20
CA VAL A 224 -4.62 0.36 -18.55
C VAL A 224 -5.07 0.11 -19.98
N SER A 225 -4.17 0.35 -20.92
CA SER A 225 -4.49 0.45 -22.35
C SER A 225 -4.32 -0.86 -23.11
N THR A 226 -3.47 -1.76 -22.61
CA THR A 226 -3.16 -3.04 -23.27
C THR A 226 -3.51 -4.25 -22.41
N GLU A 227 -3.72 -5.40 -23.04
CA GLU A 227 -3.93 -6.70 -22.34
C GLU A 227 -2.74 -7.08 -21.45
N GLN A 228 -1.52 -6.68 -21.83
CA GLN A 228 -0.33 -6.88 -21.00
C GLN A 228 -0.37 -6.01 -19.76
N GLU A 229 -0.78 -4.74 -19.88
CA GLU A 229 -0.91 -3.84 -18.74
C GLU A 229 -2.00 -4.28 -17.75
N LYS A 230 -3.04 -4.99 -18.20
CA LYS A 230 -4.07 -5.56 -17.30
C LYS A 230 -3.52 -6.59 -16.33
N ARG A 231 -2.40 -7.22 -16.65
CA ARG A 231 -1.68 -8.16 -15.78
C ARG A 231 -0.68 -7.46 -14.86
N LEU A 232 -0.46 -6.15 -15.04
CA LEU A 232 0.48 -5.40 -14.21
C LEU A 232 -0.19 -4.94 -12.92
N LEU A 233 0.35 -5.40 -11.79
CA LEU A 233 0.07 -4.82 -10.50
C LEU A 233 1.04 -3.66 -10.28
N ARG A 234 0.52 -2.43 -10.33
CA ARG A 234 1.30 -1.20 -10.11
C ARG A 234 0.55 -0.24 -9.22
N PHE A 235 1.14 0.09 -8.07
CA PHE A 235 0.59 1.05 -7.11
C PHE A 235 1.69 1.68 -6.27
N GLN A 236 1.34 2.76 -5.58
CA GLN A 236 2.13 3.36 -4.51
C GLN A 236 1.24 3.70 -3.32
N PHE A 237 1.62 3.22 -2.15
CA PHE A 237 1.02 3.58 -0.88
C PHE A 237 2.00 4.48 -0.12
N THR A 238 1.48 5.54 0.49
CA THR A 238 2.28 6.46 1.28
C THR A 238 1.60 6.69 2.63
N LYS A 239 2.35 6.66 3.72
CA LYS A 239 1.86 6.97 5.07
C LYS A 239 2.94 7.67 5.86
N THR A 240 2.53 8.63 6.67
CA THR A 240 3.40 9.26 7.68
C THR A 240 3.03 8.67 9.02
N ILE A 241 4.01 8.10 9.71
CA ILE A 241 3.81 7.54 11.05
C ILE A 241 4.57 8.38 12.08
N ARG A 242 4.01 8.48 13.28
CA ARG A 242 4.70 9.09 14.41
C ARG A 242 5.66 8.07 15.04
N CYS A 243 6.85 8.52 15.39
CA CYS A 243 7.88 7.71 16.04
C CYS A 243 8.23 8.31 17.40
N ILE A 244 7.62 7.78 18.47
CA ILE A 244 7.91 8.20 19.85
C ILE A 244 9.22 7.56 20.33
N ASP A 245 9.19 6.24 20.58
CA ASP A 245 10.35 5.52 21.15
C ASP A 245 11.21 4.85 20.08
N ASP A 246 10.59 4.34 19.02
CA ASP A 246 11.28 3.56 17.98
C ASP A 246 12.04 4.44 17.00
N THR A 247 13.30 4.09 16.76
CA THR A 247 14.09 4.63 15.64
C THR A 247 13.66 4.01 14.31
N MET A 248 14.06 4.64 13.19
CA MET A 248 13.85 4.04 11.87
C MET A 248 14.52 2.66 11.78
N GLU A 249 15.70 2.50 12.37
CA GLU A 249 16.45 1.25 12.44
C GLU A 249 15.66 0.14 13.13
N ASP A 250 14.97 0.44 14.22
CA ASP A 250 14.18 -0.55 14.96
C ASP A 250 13.04 -1.10 14.08
N ILE A 251 12.34 -0.21 13.37
CA ILE A 251 11.24 -0.55 12.46
C ILE A 251 11.77 -1.34 11.25
N VAL A 252 12.88 -0.89 10.65
CA VAL A 252 13.54 -1.59 9.54
C VAL A 252 14.00 -2.98 9.98
N HIS A 253 14.60 -3.11 11.16
CA HIS A 253 15.09 -4.37 11.69
C HIS A 253 13.94 -5.35 11.93
N ARG A 254 12.87 -4.91 12.61
CA ARG A 254 11.67 -5.73 12.82
C ARG A 254 11.03 -6.16 11.49
N THR A 255 11.01 -5.28 10.49
CA THR A 255 10.53 -5.63 9.14
C THR A 255 11.42 -6.69 8.48
N TRP A 256 12.75 -6.51 8.55
CA TRP A 256 13.71 -7.47 8.01
C TRP A 256 13.54 -8.85 8.64
N VAL A 257 13.40 -8.91 9.97
CA VAL A 257 13.14 -10.16 10.70
C VAL A 257 11.82 -10.79 10.26
N ALA A 258 10.75 -9.99 10.13
CA ALA A 258 9.45 -10.49 9.70
C ALA A 258 9.49 -11.09 8.28
N PHE A 259 10.24 -10.50 7.35
CA PHE A 259 10.40 -11.02 5.98
C PHE A 259 11.24 -12.29 5.88
N HIS A 260 12.10 -12.57 6.87
CA HIS A 260 12.93 -13.77 6.90
C HIS A 260 12.37 -14.91 7.76
N ASN A 261 11.33 -14.64 8.55
CA ASN A 261 10.69 -15.63 9.40
C ASN A 261 9.41 -16.12 8.71
N PRO A 262 9.34 -17.39 8.28
CA PRO A 262 8.19 -17.92 7.55
C PRO A 262 6.87 -17.75 8.33
N THR A 263 6.89 -17.93 9.65
CA THR A 263 5.71 -17.81 10.52
C THR A 263 5.23 -16.36 10.63
N LEU A 264 6.14 -15.39 10.73
CA LEU A 264 5.77 -13.96 10.77
C LEU A 264 5.33 -13.47 9.39
N TYR A 265 6.02 -13.90 8.33
CA TYR A 265 5.69 -13.57 6.96
C TYR A 265 4.30 -14.08 6.57
N ALA A 266 3.94 -15.30 6.95
CA ALA A 266 2.59 -15.81 6.70
C ALA A 266 1.49 -14.96 7.37
N LYS A 267 1.76 -14.37 8.54
CA LYS A 267 0.76 -13.58 9.31
C LYS A 267 0.39 -12.25 8.65
N ILE A 268 1.18 -11.73 7.72
CA ILE A 268 0.82 -10.50 6.99
C ILE A 268 -0.12 -10.75 5.80
N TYR A 269 -0.39 -12.02 5.47
CA TYR A 269 -1.34 -12.39 4.43
C TYR A 269 -2.66 -12.91 5.01
N SER A 270 -3.74 -12.72 4.26
CA SER A 270 -5.06 -13.32 4.56
C SER A 270 -5.17 -14.75 4.02
N THR A 271 -4.33 -15.11 3.05
CA THR A 271 -4.21 -16.44 2.47
C THR A 271 -2.90 -17.12 2.87
N VAL A 272 -2.85 -18.43 2.62
CA VAL A 272 -1.68 -19.25 2.94
C VAL A 272 -0.51 -18.86 2.04
N VAL A 273 0.47 -18.17 2.64
CA VAL A 273 1.74 -17.84 2.01
C VAL A 273 2.88 -18.50 2.77
N VAL A 274 3.68 -19.28 2.06
CA VAL A 274 4.89 -19.94 2.50
C VAL A 274 6.07 -19.22 1.86
N ALA A 275 7.05 -18.84 2.67
CA ALA A 275 8.32 -18.28 2.21
C ALA A 275 9.48 -19.04 2.82
N ARG A 276 10.50 -19.34 2.02
CA ARG A 276 11.72 -20.03 2.48
C ARG A 276 12.95 -19.31 1.94
N VAL A 277 13.89 -19.02 2.83
CA VAL A 277 15.21 -18.50 2.44
C VAL A 277 16.01 -19.62 1.80
N VAL A 278 16.37 -19.46 0.53
CA VAL A 278 17.15 -20.43 -0.24
C VAL A 278 18.62 -20.05 -0.34
N GLN A 279 18.97 -18.79 -0.09
CA GLN A 279 20.35 -18.32 0.01
C GLN A 279 20.42 -17.08 0.90
N ARG A 280 21.42 -17.01 1.78
CA ARG A 280 21.86 -15.74 2.38
C ARG A 280 23.07 -15.29 1.60
N VAL A 281 22.95 -14.21 0.84
CA VAL A 281 24.02 -13.70 -0.02
C VAL A 281 25.03 -12.95 0.83
N ASN A 282 24.54 -12.04 1.67
CA ASN A 282 25.32 -11.35 2.70
C ASN A 282 24.37 -10.86 3.81
N GLU A 283 24.83 -9.97 4.69
CA GLU A 283 24.03 -9.46 5.82
C GLU A 283 22.79 -8.64 5.38
N SER A 284 22.83 -8.05 4.18
CA SER A 284 21.79 -7.17 3.67
C SER A 284 21.03 -7.75 2.49
N MET A 285 21.35 -8.97 2.03
CA MET A 285 20.74 -9.59 0.86
C MET A 285 20.49 -11.09 1.04
N SER A 286 19.31 -11.53 0.63
CA SER A 286 18.91 -12.94 0.62
C SER A 286 18.11 -13.28 -0.63
N VAL A 287 18.14 -14.55 -1.01
CA VAL A 287 17.27 -15.14 -2.03
C VAL A 287 16.26 -16.00 -1.32
N LEU A 288 14.99 -15.84 -1.69
CA LEU A 288 13.88 -16.62 -1.17
C LEU A 288 13.08 -17.25 -2.31
N ILE A 289 12.40 -18.34 -1.99
CA ILE A 289 11.29 -18.88 -2.77
C ILE A 289 10.01 -18.66 -1.97
N GLN A 290 8.93 -18.28 -2.65
CA GLN A 290 7.60 -18.22 -2.04
C GLN A 290 6.49 -18.46 -3.05
N ASN A 291 5.29 -18.74 -2.54
CA ASN A 291 4.07 -18.68 -3.33
C ASN A 291 3.46 -17.27 -3.32
N ALA A 292 2.71 -16.95 -4.37
CA ALA A 292 1.87 -15.76 -4.42
C ALA A 292 0.48 -16.07 -3.85
N PRO A 293 -0.17 -15.11 -3.19
CA PRO A 293 -1.58 -15.21 -2.81
C PRO A 293 -2.47 -15.52 -4.03
N SER A 294 -3.30 -16.56 -3.94
CA SER A 294 -4.29 -16.90 -4.97
C SER A 294 -5.72 -16.82 -4.41
N PRO A 295 -6.71 -16.32 -5.18
CA PRO A 295 -8.10 -16.20 -4.72
C PRO A 295 -8.75 -17.54 -4.33
N ASP A 296 -8.35 -18.64 -4.96
CA ASP A 296 -8.91 -19.97 -4.76
C ASP A 296 -8.04 -20.89 -3.87
N GLY A 297 -6.81 -20.46 -3.55
CA GLY A 297 -5.80 -21.29 -2.89
C GLY A 297 -5.40 -22.56 -3.66
N ALA A 298 -5.96 -22.77 -4.86
CA ALA A 298 -5.77 -23.95 -5.70
C ALA A 298 -4.71 -23.69 -6.77
N THR A 299 -4.62 -22.45 -7.27
CA THR A 299 -3.57 -22.09 -8.22
C THR A 299 -2.23 -21.96 -7.49
N ASN A 300 -1.28 -22.83 -7.81
CA ASN A 300 0.04 -22.86 -7.18
C ASN A 300 0.99 -21.87 -7.87
N ILE A 301 0.83 -20.58 -7.58
CA ILE A 301 1.67 -19.52 -8.17
C ILE A 301 2.94 -19.34 -7.34
N ARG A 302 4.13 -19.36 -7.96
CA ARG A 302 5.41 -19.25 -7.26
C ARG A 302 6.41 -18.33 -7.94
N TYR A 303 7.39 -17.90 -7.15
CA TYR A 303 8.50 -17.12 -7.64
C TYR A 303 9.70 -17.16 -6.70
N PHE A 304 10.88 -17.12 -7.31
CA PHE A 304 12.10 -16.76 -6.62
C PHE A 304 12.20 -15.24 -6.55
N ASN A 305 12.71 -14.73 -5.44
CA ASN A 305 13.01 -13.31 -5.31
C ASN A 305 14.33 -13.08 -4.59
N MET A 306 14.99 -11.99 -4.94
CA MET A 306 15.98 -11.37 -4.08
C MET A 306 15.29 -10.37 -3.17
N LEU A 307 15.70 -10.31 -1.91
CA LEU A 307 15.33 -9.30 -0.94
C LEU A 307 16.61 -8.62 -0.46
N ALA A 308 16.67 -7.29 -0.56
CA ALA A 308 17.82 -6.50 -0.16
C ALA A 308 17.42 -5.33 0.73
N LYS A 309 18.27 -5.03 1.71
CA LYS A 309 18.27 -3.78 2.48
C LYS A 309 19.27 -2.82 1.86
N MET A 310 18.77 -1.70 1.33
CA MET A 310 19.57 -0.68 0.66
C MET A 310 19.46 0.63 1.42
N THR A 311 20.58 1.29 1.66
CA THR A 311 20.64 2.55 2.40
C THR A 311 21.13 3.66 1.49
N GLY A 312 20.61 4.87 1.66
CA GLY A 312 21.04 6.01 0.85
C GLY A 312 20.56 7.33 1.41
N ARG A 313 20.58 8.34 0.54
CA ARG A 313 19.98 9.65 0.81
C ARG A 313 19.09 10.06 -0.35
N ASN A 314 18.01 10.77 -0.06
CA ASN A 314 17.15 11.33 -1.11
C ASN A 314 17.66 12.69 -1.61
N ALA A 315 16.92 13.31 -2.54
CA ALA A 315 17.27 14.60 -3.12
C ALA A 315 17.34 15.76 -2.10
N ARG A 316 16.68 15.62 -0.95
CA ARG A 316 16.73 16.58 0.17
C ARG A 316 17.84 16.26 1.17
N ASN A 317 18.72 15.33 0.84
CA ASN A 317 19.78 14.82 1.71
C ASN A 317 19.26 14.11 2.98
N GLU A 318 17.98 13.72 3.01
CA GLU A 318 17.38 12.95 4.10
C GLU A 318 17.83 11.50 4.01
N ARG A 319 18.04 10.84 5.15
CA ARG A 319 18.44 9.43 5.18
C ARG A 319 17.28 8.55 4.76
N VAL A 320 17.57 7.59 3.89
CA VAL A 320 16.58 6.61 3.45
C VAL A 320 17.09 5.19 3.61
N VAL A 321 16.17 4.29 3.92
CA VAL A 321 16.39 2.84 3.90
C VAL A 321 15.29 2.20 3.09
N ALA A 322 15.64 1.39 2.09
CA ALA A 322 14.71 0.66 1.27
C ALA A 322 14.88 -0.85 1.48
N LEU A 323 13.78 -1.54 1.73
CA LEU A 323 13.70 -2.99 1.62
C LEU A 323 13.12 -3.31 0.25
N VAL A 324 13.98 -3.75 -0.66
CA VAL A 324 13.66 -3.96 -2.07
C VAL A 324 13.58 -5.45 -2.36
N LYS A 325 12.52 -5.86 -3.02
CA LYS A 325 12.25 -7.23 -3.43
C LYS A 325 12.11 -7.28 -4.94
N THR A 326 12.81 -8.18 -5.62
CA THR A 326 12.67 -8.38 -7.07
C THR A 326 12.52 -9.84 -7.40
N ILE A 327 11.69 -10.17 -8.37
CA ILE A 327 11.59 -11.52 -8.92
C ILE A 327 12.91 -11.85 -9.64
N VAL A 328 13.44 -13.02 -9.36
CA VAL A 328 14.56 -13.60 -10.09
C VAL A 328 13.98 -14.62 -11.06
N ASN A 329 14.24 -14.43 -12.35
CA ASN A 329 13.82 -15.41 -13.34
C ASN A 329 14.64 -16.71 -13.16
N PRO A 330 14.00 -17.85 -12.85
CA PRO A 330 14.71 -19.12 -12.66
C PRO A 330 15.49 -19.57 -13.91
N ALA A 331 15.04 -19.18 -15.11
CA ALA A 331 15.71 -19.50 -16.37
C ALA A 331 16.98 -18.66 -16.64
N GLN A 332 17.20 -17.61 -15.85
CA GLN A 332 18.38 -16.74 -15.89
C GLN A 332 19.33 -17.00 -14.70
N ALA A 333 18.96 -17.91 -13.78
CA ALA A 333 19.91 -18.50 -12.84
C ALA A 333 20.90 -19.39 -13.60
N PRO A 334 22.15 -19.59 -13.11
CA PRO A 334 23.14 -20.40 -13.81
C PRO A 334 22.58 -21.79 -14.13
N LYS A 335 22.81 -22.23 -15.36
CA LYS A 335 22.41 -23.54 -15.86
C LYS A 335 23.55 -24.52 -15.58
N THR A 336 23.23 -25.66 -14.99
CA THR A 336 24.13 -26.79 -14.73
C THR A 336 24.89 -27.26 -15.98
N VAL A 337 26.13 -27.73 -15.76
CA VAL A 337 27.00 -28.38 -16.76
C VAL A 337 26.36 -29.65 -17.39
N ASP A 338 25.27 -30.18 -16.81
CA ASP A 338 24.50 -31.31 -17.37
C ASP A 338 23.34 -30.91 -18.30
N SER A 339 23.32 -29.68 -18.81
CA SER A 339 22.32 -29.18 -19.76
C SER A 339 22.31 -29.87 -21.15
N LEU A 340 22.96 -31.03 -21.31
CA LEU A 340 23.03 -31.76 -22.58
C LEU A 340 22.37 -33.15 -22.59
N LYS A 341 21.90 -33.71 -21.45
CA LYS A 341 21.39 -35.10 -21.49
C LYS A 341 20.11 -35.43 -20.73
N HIS A 342 19.61 -34.59 -19.84
CA HIS A 342 18.28 -34.82 -19.26
C HIS A 342 17.38 -33.63 -19.49
N HIS A 343 16.40 -33.86 -20.36
CA HIS A 343 15.19 -33.06 -20.45
C HIS A 343 14.69 -32.77 -19.04
N VAL A 344 14.39 -31.49 -18.78
CA VAL A 344 13.35 -31.00 -17.88
C VAL A 344 13.26 -31.84 -16.60
N ILE A 345 13.93 -31.40 -15.53
CA ILE A 345 13.38 -31.65 -14.19
C ILE A 345 11.91 -31.30 -14.34
N GLN A 346 11.03 -32.30 -14.29
CA GLN A 346 9.60 -32.10 -14.38
C GLN A 346 9.26 -31.23 -13.18
N GLN A 347 9.29 -29.91 -13.38
CA GLN A 347 8.71 -28.98 -12.44
C GLN A 347 7.27 -29.46 -12.28
N PRO A 348 6.74 -29.52 -11.04
CA PRO A 348 5.37 -29.95 -10.81
C PRO A 348 4.47 -29.27 -11.84
N GLN A 349 3.76 -30.05 -12.66
CA GLN A 349 3.04 -29.53 -13.84
C GLN A 349 1.97 -28.48 -13.49
N ASP A 350 1.70 -28.32 -12.20
CA ASP A 350 0.66 -27.47 -11.63
C ASP A 350 1.19 -26.13 -11.06
N ILE A 351 2.49 -25.80 -11.21
CA ILE A 351 3.05 -24.53 -10.72
C ILE A 351 3.11 -23.47 -11.81
N GLU A 352 2.45 -22.33 -11.57
CA GLU A 352 2.59 -21.14 -12.40
C GLU A 352 3.68 -20.19 -11.85
N TRP A 353 4.65 -19.83 -12.68
CA TRP A 353 5.77 -18.98 -12.25
C TRP A 353 5.57 -17.51 -12.59
N MET A 354 5.65 -16.62 -11.59
CA MET A 354 5.84 -15.19 -11.85
C MET A 354 7.28 -14.95 -12.30
N LYS A 355 7.44 -14.12 -13.34
CA LYS A 355 8.73 -13.98 -14.04
C LYS A 355 9.42 -12.66 -13.79
N HIS A 356 8.64 -11.59 -13.60
CA HIS A 356 9.16 -10.24 -13.55
C HIS A 356 8.44 -9.38 -12.53
N GLY A 357 9.21 -8.45 -11.98
CA GLY A 357 8.69 -7.35 -11.20
C GLY A 357 9.40 -7.18 -9.87
N PHE A 358 9.03 -6.11 -9.17
CA PHE A 358 9.60 -5.75 -7.91
C PHE A 358 8.58 -5.10 -6.98
N SER A 359 8.86 -5.13 -5.69
CA SER A 359 8.18 -4.36 -4.67
C SER A 359 9.20 -3.75 -3.73
N PHE A 360 8.86 -2.66 -3.09
CA PHE A 360 9.75 -2.02 -2.13
C PHE A 360 8.98 -1.40 -0.99
N LEU A 361 9.59 -1.39 0.18
CA LEU A 361 9.20 -0.57 1.30
C LEU A 361 10.34 0.40 1.60
N LEU A 362 10.11 1.68 1.34
CA LEU A 362 11.05 2.76 1.53
C LEU A 362 10.67 3.54 2.79
N PHE A 363 11.65 3.66 3.67
CA PHE A 363 11.60 4.46 4.88
C PHE A 363 12.43 5.72 4.63
N THR A 364 11.81 6.87 4.76
CA THR A 364 12.49 8.16 4.72
C THR A 364 12.46 8.73 6.12
N GLU A 365 13.65 8.87 6.71
CA GLU A 365 13.82 9.51 8.01
C GLU A 365 13.33 10.95 7.91
N ALA A 366 12.17 11.20 8.50
CA ALA A 366 11.56 12.52 8.46
C ALA A 366 11.81 13.28 9.75
N HIS A 367 11.68 14.58 9.59
CA HIS A 367 12.06 15.61 10.55
C HIS A 367 10.99 15.74 11.64
N PHE A 368 11.23 16.64 12.60
CA PHE A 368 10.18 17.01 13.55
C PHE A 368 9.02 17.65 12.78
N ASP A 369 7.81 17.13 12.99
CA ASP A 369 6.59 17.72 12.49
C ASP A 369 6.48 19.16 13.01
N ALA A 370 6.31 20.12 12.10
CA ALA A 370 6.42 21.55 12.44
C ALA A 370 5.30 22.04 13.37
N VAL A 371 4.19 21.30 13.47
CA VAL A 371 3.01 21.68 14.25
C VAL A 371 3.05 21.03 15.63
N THR A 372 3.37 19.74 15.68
CA THR A 372 3.37 18.93 16.90
C THR A 372 4.74 18.87 17.58
N GLY A 373 5.82 19.16 16.85
CA GLY A 373 7.20 18.98 17.30
C GLY A 373 7.61 17.51 17.43
N GLU A 374 6.81 16.57 16.89
CA GLU A 374 7.03 15.14 17.06
C GLU A 374 7.88 14.56 15.93
N ARG A 375 8.72 13.57 16.22
CA ARG A 375 9.48 12.88 15.20
C ARG A 375 8.53 12.02 14.36
N VAL A 376 8.56 12.21 13.05
CA VAL A 376 7.76 11.41 12.10
C VAL A 376 8.67 10.62 11.16
N LEU A 377 8.13 9.52 10.63
CA LEU A 377 8.78 8.70 9.62
C LEU A 377 7.84 8.58 8.43
N GLN A 378 8.35 8.80 7.23
CA GLN A 378 7.58 8.64 6.02
C GLN A 378 7.81 7.25 5.43
N LEU A 379 6.71 6.53 5.18
CA LEU A 379 6.69 5.21 4.60
C LEU A 379 6.15 5.28 3.18
N HIS A 380 6.85 4.62 2.26
CA HIS A 380 6.38 4.39 0.90
C HIS A 380 6.44 2.90 0.57
N TYR A 381 5.30 2.31 0.27
CA TYR A 381 5.21 0.93 -0.21
C TYR A 381 4.76 0.93 -1.66
N GLY A 382 5.57 0.40 -2.56
CA GLY A 382 5.26 0.40 -3.98
C GLY A 382 5.56 -0.93 -4.64
N THR A 383 4.93 -1.17 -5.79
CA THR A 383 5.18 -2.38 -6.57
C THR A 383 4.99 -2.17 -8.06
N HIS A 384 5.63 -3.05 -8.81
CA HIS A 384 5.47 -3.27 -10.23
C HIS A 384 5.66 -4.77 -10.48
N PHE A 385 4.59 -5.56 -10.44
CA PHE A 385 4.63 -6.99 -10.75
C PHE A 385 3.89 -7.32 -12.04
N GLU A 386 4.47 -8.21 -12.84
CA GLU A 386 3.77 -8.88 -13.93
C GLU A 386 3.11 -10.15 -13.36
N CYS A 387 1.79 -10.10 -13.19
CA CYS A 387 1.01 -11.22 -12.67
C CYS A 387 0.72 -12.24 -13.78
N VAL A 388 0.47 -13.49 -13.39
CA VAL A 388 0.13 -14.57 -14.34
C VAL A 388 -1.16 -14.28 -15.13
N SER A 389 -2.10 -13.54 -14.55
CA SER A 389 -3.38 -13.15 -15.15
C SER A 389 -3.90 -11.82 -14.59
N GLU A 390 -4.88 -11.21 -15.28
CA GLU A 390 -5.59 -10.03 -14.77
C GLU A 390 -6.34 -10.33 -13.47
N VAL A 391 -6.95 -11.52 -13.37
CA VAL A 391 -7.66 -11.95 -12.15
C VAL A 391 -6.72 -12.00 -10.96
N HIS A 392 -5.52 -12.56 -11.14
CA HIS A 392 -4.50 -12.57 -10.10
C HIS A 392 -4.05 -11.15 -9.73
N ALA A 393 -3.82 -10.27 -10.72
CA ALA A 393 -3.46 -8.88 -10.44
C ALA A 393 -4.52 -8.14 -9.61
N ARG A 394 -5.81 -8.32 -9.96
CA ARG A 394 -6.94 -7.72 -9.23
C ARG A 394 -7.05 -8.27 -7.81
N TYR A 395 -6.84 -9.57 -7.63
CA TYR A 395 -6.84 -10.19 -6.31
C TYR A 395 -5.70 -9.65 -5.43
N LEU A 396 -4.47 -9.61 -5.97
CA LEU A 396 -3.33 -9.05 -5.24
C LEU A 396 -3.54 -7.59 -4.86
N MET A 397 -4.18 -6.78 -5.72
CA MET A 397 -4.49 -5.39 -5.38
C MET A 397 -5.35 -5.25 -4.11
N ILE A 398 -6.31 -6.15 -3.90
CA ILE A 398 -7.14 -6.19 -2.68
C ILE A 398 -6.29 -6.65 -1.50
N GLU A 399 -5.51 -7.73 -1.69
CA GLU A 399 -4.71 -8.34 -0.63
C GLU A 399 -3.62 -7.40 -0.10
N VAL A 400 -3.05 -6.56 -0.96
CA VAL A 400 -1.98 -5.61 -0.65
C VAL A 400 -2.40 -4.58 0.41
N LEU A 401 -3.64 -4.09 0.41
CA LEU A 401 -4.12 -3.15 1.44
C LEU A 401 -4.19 -3.82 2.82
N GLY A 402 -4.69 -5.06 2.84
CA GLY A 402 -4.69 -5.88 4.04
C GLY A 402 -3.27 -6.18 4.53
N LEU A 403 -2.36 -6.47 3.59
CA LEU A 403 -0.94 -6.72 3.87
C LEU A 403 -0.28 -5.52 4.53
N ALA A 404 -0.42 -4.32 3.96
CA ALA A 404 0.17 -3.10 4.53
C ALA A 404 -0.32 -2.88 5.97
N SER A 405 -1.61 -3.06 6.22
CA SER A 405 -2.22 -2.88 7.55
C SER A 405 -1.78 -3.96 8.57
N ARG A 406 -1.69 -5.22 8.15
CA ARG A 406 -1.23 -6.32 9.01
C ARG A 406 0.27 -6.21 9.30
N TRP A 407 1.07 -5.82 8.31
CA TRP A 407 2.48 -5.51 8.49
C TRP A 407 2.65 -4.37 9.49
N GLU A 408 1.89 -3.29 9.34
CA GLU A 408 1.93 -2.13 10.22
C GLU A 408 1.66 -2.54 11.67
N ARG A 409 0.57 -3.29 11.92
CA ARG A 409 0.22 -3.81 13.26
C ARG A 409 1.29 -4.74 13.86
N MET A 410 2.02 -5.46 13.02
CA MET A 410 3.03 -6.42 13.46
C MET A 410 4.37 -5.74 13.80
N VAL A 411 4.73 -4.69 13.07
CA VAL A 411 6.05 -4.05 13.14
C VAL A 411 6.01 -2.75 13.94
N LEU A 412 4.90 -2.04 13.94
CA LEU A 412 4.71 -0.81 14.71
C LEU A 412 3.99 -1.13 16.03
N PRO A 413 4.48 -0.63 17.18
CA PRO A 413 3.77 -0.73 18.44
C PRO A 413 2.36 -0.10 18.36
N SER A 414 1.42 -0.67 19.11
CA SER A 414 -0.02 -0.37 19.07
C SER A 414 -0.39 1.10 19.30
N TYR A 415 0.49 1.90 19.90
CA TYR A 415 0.27 3.32 20.21
C TYR A 415 0.75 4.28 19.11
N HIS A 416 1.32 3.77 18.01
CA HIS A 416 1.73 4.54 16.84
C HIS A 416 0.75 4.45 15.66
N LEU A 417 -0.34 3.69 15.82
CA LEU A 417 -1.40 3.59 14.81
C LEU A 417 -2.27 4.86 14.87
N THR A 418 -1.97 5.83 14.02
CA THR A 418 -2.87 6.96 13.76
C THR A 418 -4.05 6.47 12.92
N PHE A 419 -5.26 6.54 13.48
CA PHE A 419 -6.52 6.36 12.77
C PHE A 419 -7.10 7.72 12.39
#